data_AF-A0A402AEY0-F1
#
_entry.id   AF-A0A402AEY0-F1
#
_cell.length_a   1.000
_cell.length_b   1.000
_cell.length_c   1.000
_cell.angle_alpha   90.00
_cell.angle_beta   90.00
_cell.angle_gamma   90.00
#
_symmetry.space_group_name_H-M   'P 1'
#
loop_
_entity.id
_entity.type
_entity.pdbx_description
1 polymer ?
#
loop_
_entity_poly.entity_id
_entity_poly.type
_entity_poly.pdbx_seq_one_letter_code
_entity_poly.pdbx_strand_id
1 'polypeptide(L)'
;MRSELAREPEAELEEVFTPGCTTIDDLAAFLHIPTSKTMKAVLYAAGGKLILASVRGDLEVNEVKLINALRRSGINTGDLHMATPEELQQAGIVAGFTSPIGKSADIFILADTSLKTGNNFVGGATGLIII
;
A
#
# COMPACT_ATOMS: atom_id res chain seq x y z
N MET A 1 16.23 -12.99 -0.44
CA MET A 1 15.32 -14.00 0.16
C MET A 1 14.27 -13.23 0.95
N ARG A 2 12.97 -13.50 0.77
CA ARG A 2 11.94 -12.83 1.59
C ARG A 2 12.12 -13.35 3.02
N SER A 3 12.44 -12.45 3.96
CA SER A 3 12.49 -12.80 5.38
C SER A 3 11.07 -13.02 5.89
N GLU A 4 10.85 -14.15 6.57
CA GLU A 4 9.66 -14.34 7.38
C GLU A 4 9.75 -13.42 8.61
N LEU A 5 8.62 -12.83 8.98
CA LEU A 5 8.48 -12.04 10.20
C LEU A 5 7.88 -12.95 11.27
N ALA A 6 8.28 -12.74 12.52
CA ALA A 6 7.65 -13.42 13.64
C ALA A 6 6.14 -13.07 13.62
N ARG A 7 5.29 -14.09 13.71
CA ARG A 7 3.85 -13.88 13.85
C ARG A 7 3.54 -13.51 15.28
N GLU A 8 2.73 -12.48 15.42
CA GLU A 8 2.22 -11.98 16.69
C GLU A 8 0.74 -12.36 16.83
N PRO A 9 0.15 -12.28 18.04
CA PRO A 9 -1.31 -12.30 18.17
C PRO A 9 -1.95 -11.27 17.23
N GLU A 10 -3.08 -11.61 16.63
CA GLU A 10 -3.82 -10.64 15.78
C GLU A 10 -4.24 -9.44 16.63
N ALA A 11 -3.85 -8.25 16.19
CA ALA A 11 -4.23 -7.00 16.80
C ALA A 11 -5.55 -6.50 16.21
N GLU A 12 -6.33 -5.75 17.02
CA GLU A 12 -7.42 -4.97 16.49
C GLU A 12 -6.89 -3.76 15.72
N LEU A 13 -7.68 -3.32 14.75
CA LEU A 13 -7.41 -2.14 13.96
C LEU A 13 -7.47 -0.90 14.85
N GLU A 14 -6.33 -0.25 15.07
CA GLU A 14 -6.20 0.95 15.88
C GLU A 14 -5.65 2.12 15.05
N GLU A 15 -6.10 3.33 15.36
CA GLU A 15 -5.65 4.58 14.74
C GLU A 15 -4.61 5.32 15.60
N VAL A 16 -3.38 5.47 15.09
CA VAL A 16 -2.30 6.21 15.79
C VAL A 16 -1.93 7.50 15.08
N PHE A 17 -1.85 8.60 15.82
CA PHE A 17 -1.46 9.91 15.31
C PHE A 17 0.07 10.03 15.15
N THR A 18 0.53 10.26 13.92
CA THR A 18 1.97 10.34 13.57
C THR A 18 2.30 11.62 12.80
N PRO A 19 2.39 12.77 13.51
CA PRO A 19 2.56 14.07 12.88
C PRO A 19 3.92 14.15 12.15
N GLY A 20 3.88 14.57 10.89
CA GLY A 20 5.09 14.81 10.09
C GLY A 20 5.77 13.56 9.53
N CYS A 21 5.23 12.35 9.76
CA CYS A 21 5.76 11.14 9.12
C CYS A 21 5.28 11.07 7.67
N THR A 22 6.19 11.25 6.72
CA THR A 22 5.87 11.25 5.27
C THR A 22 6.49 10.09 4.51
N THR A 23 7.45 9.40 5.15
CA THR A 23 8.14 8.24 4.59
C THR A 23 7.96 7.01 5.48
N ILE A 24 8.21 5.84 4.91
CA ILE A 24 8.23 4.57 5.66
C ILE A 24 9.33 4.59 6.74
N ASP A 25 10.46 5.22 6.46
CA ASP A 25 11.55 5.35 7.42
C ASP A 25 11.16 6.24 8.60
N ASP A 26 10.50 7.39 8.34
CA ASP A 26 9.98 8.26 9.42
C ASP A 26 8.99 7.51 10.30
N LEU A 27 8.09 6.75 9.68
CA LEU A 27 7.04 6.00 10.36
C LEU A 27 7.60 4.90 11.26
N ALA A 28 8.53 4.12 10.70
CA ALA A 28 9.20 3.03 11.39
C ALA A 28 10.03 3.55 12.57
N ALA A 29 10.73 4.68 12.38
CA ALA A 29 11.49 5.34 13.44
C ALA A 29 10.57 5.87 14.56
N PHE A 30 9.46 6.50 14.20
CA PHE A 30 8.48 7.05 15.15
C PHE A 30 7.86 5.96 16.04
N LEU A 31 7.52 4.80 15.45
CA LEU A 31 6.89 3.68 16.16
C LEU A 31 7.89 2.68 16.76
N HIS A 32 9.19 2.88 16.54
CA HIS A 32 10.24 1.96 16.97
C HIS A 32 10.06 0.52 16.45
N ILE A 33 9.65 0.39 15.18
CA ILE A 33 9.47 -0.90 14.49
C ILE A 33 10.40 -0.98 13.28
N PRO A 34 10.71 -2.18 12.76
CA PRO A 34 11.42 -2.28 11.49
C PRO A 34 10.51 -1.85 10.33
N THR A 35 11.09 -1.31 9.24
CA THR A 35 10.34 -0.96 8.02
C THR A 35 9.61 -2.15 7.40
N SER A 36 10.07 -3.38 7.65
CA SER A 36 9.38 -4.61 7.25
C SER A 36 8.05 -4.85 7.98
N LYS A 37 7.78 -4.18 9.10
CA LYS A 37 6.48 -4.17 9.80
C LYS A 37 5.55 -3.07 9.32
N THR A 38 5.95 -2.34 8.29
CA THR A 38 5.10 -1.35 7.63
C THR A 38 4.60 -1.88 6.27
N MET A 39 3.57 -1.24 5.74
CA MET A 39 3.03 -1.47 4.40
C MET A 39 2.91 -0.12 3.68
N LYS A 40 3.28 -0.10 2.40
CA LYS A 40 3.05 1.02 1.49
C LYS A 40 1.98 0.68 0.48
N ALA A 41 1.20 1.70 0.11
CA ALA A 41 0.26 1.64 -1.01
C ALA A 41 0.78 2.54 -2.12
N VAL A 42 1.03 1.94 -3.29
CA VAL A 42 1.47 2.65 -4.50
C VAL A 42 0.32 2.69 -5.49
N LEU A 43 0.01 3.88 -6.01
CA LEU A 43 -1.13 4.08 -6.90
C LEU A 43 -0.67 4.15 -8.35
N TYR A 44 -1.33 3.35 -9.18
CA TYR A 44 -1.15 3.29 -10.61
C TYR A 44 -2.50 3.52 -11.30
N ALA A 45 -2.46 3.82 -12.59
CA ALA A 45 -3.63 3.84 -13.46
C ALA A 45 -3.37 2.94 -14.68
N ALA A 46 -4.35 2.14 -15.08
CA ALA A 46 -4.33 1.36 -16.31
C ALA A 46 -5.73 0.93 -16.73
N GLY A 47 -6.01 0.87 -18.03
CA GLY A 47 -7.29 0.40 -18.55
C GLY A 47 -8.48 1.18 -18.01
N GLY A 48 -8.30 2.48 -17.76
CA GLY A 48 -9.32 3.36 -17.19
C GLY A 48 -9.65 3.12 -15.70
N LYS A 49 -8.78 2.42 -14.96
CA LYS A 49 -8.96 2.13 -13.53
C LYS A 49 -7.78 2.61 -12.71
N LEU A 50 -8.06 3.12 -11.53
CA LEU A 50 -7.05 3.26 -10.49
C LEU A 50 -6.74 1.91 -9.86
N ILE A 51 -5.46 1.70 -9.59
CA ILE A 51 -4.90 0.47 -9.06
C ILE A 51 -4.11 0.82 -7.80
N LEU A 52 -4.45 0.18 -6.69
CA LEU A 52 -3.73 0.30 -5.43
C LEU A 52 -2.91 -0.97 -5.20
N ALA A 53 -1.60 -0.86 -5.38
CA ALA A 53 -0.65 -1.93 -5.12
C ALA A 53 -0.10 -1.80 -3.69
N SER A 54 -0.54 -2.69 -2.80
CA SER A 54 -0.04 -2.79 -1.43
C SER A 54 1.17 -3.73 -1.37
N VAL A 55 2.26 -3.28 -0.75
CA VAL A 55 3.49 -4.07 -0.58
C VAL A 55 4.13 -3.77 0.77
N ARG A 56 4.92 -4.69 1.31
CA ARG A 56 5.72 -4.47 2.53
C ARG A 56 6.60 -3.23 2.37
N GLY A 57 6.70 -2.39 3.41
CA GLY A 57 7.27 -1.05 3.30
C GLY A 57 8.77 -1.00 3.02
N ASP A 58 9.51 -2.07 3.35
CA ASP A 58 10.92 -2.26 3.02
C ASP A 58 11.18 -2.77 1.58
N LEU A 59 10.14 -2.95 0.78
CA LEU A 59 10.24 -3.47 -0.59
C LEU A 59 9.70 -2.47 -1.60
N GLU A 60 10.20 -2.56 -2.84
CA GLU A 60 9.67 -1.80 -3.98
C GLU A 60 8.66 -2.61 -4.81
N VAL A 61 7.71 -1.91 -5.43
CA VAL A 61 6.80 -2.53 -6.39
C VAL A 61 7.59 -2.94 -7.61
N ASN A 62 7.49 -4.21 -7.98
CA ASN A 62 8.05 -4.70 -9.22
C ASN A 62 7.00 -4.60 -10.32
N GLU A 63 7.16 -3.65 -11.24
CA GLU A 63 6.17 -3.37 -12.29
C GLU A 63 5.93 -4.56 -13.21
N VAL A 64 6.93 -5.39 -13.49
CA VAL A 64 6.75 -6.61 -14.30
C VAL A 64 5.80 -7.59 -13.60
N LYS A 65 5.92 -7.76 -12.29
CA LYS A 65 4.98 -8.59 -11.50
C LYS A 65 3.60 -7.97 -11.43
N LEU A 66 3.51 -6.66 -11.25
CA LEU A 66 2.25 -5.91 -11.25
C LEU A 66 1.50 -6.10 -12.58
N ILE A 67 2.15 -5.84 -13.71
CA ILE A 67 1.60 -6.02 -15.06
C ILE A 67 1.07 -7.44 -15.24
N ASN A 68 1.87 -8.44 -14.86
CA ASN A 68 1.47 -9.85 -14.99
C ASN A 68 0.27 -10.20 -14.10
N ALA A 69 0.16 -9.61 -12.91
CA ALA A 69 -1.00 -9.80 -12.04
C ALA A 69 -2.24 -9.14 -12.64
N LEU A 70 -2.14 -7.88 -13.07
CA LEU A 70 -3.24 -7.11 -13.66
C LEU A 70 -3.80 -7.77 -14.93
N ARG A 71 -2.93 -8.26 -15.82
CA ARG A 71 -3.34 -8.99 -17.03
C ARG A 71 -4.13 -10.26 -16.70
N ARG A 72 -3.70 -11.01 -15.69
CA ARG A 72 -4.44 -12.20 -15.22
C ARG A 72 -5.80 -11.84 -14.61
N SER A 73 -5.94 -10.63 -14.09
CA SER A 73 -7.19 -10.06 -13.60
C SER A 73 -8.03 -9.38 -14.70
N GLY A 74 -7.63 -9.49 -15.98
CA GLY A 74 -8.38 -8.94 -17.11
C GLY A 74 -8.23 -7.43 -17.31
N ILE A 75 -7.27 -6.79 -16.64
CA ILE A 75 -6.98 -5.36 -16.81
C ILE A 75 -5.99 -5.17 -17.96
N ASN A 76 -6.32 -4.27 -18.89
CA ASN A 76 -5.39 -3.83 -19.93
C ASN A 76 -4.29 -2.99 -19.28
N THR A 77 -3.03 -3.34 -19.55
CA THR A 77 -1.84 -2.68 -18.97
C THR A 77 -1.00 -1.96 -20.03
N GLY A 78 -1.53 -1.73 -21.24
CA GLY A 78 -0.81 -1.05 -22.32
C GLY A 78 -0.51 0.42 -22.01
N ASP A 79 -1.29 1.01 -21.10
CA ASP A 79 -1.25 2.38 -20.64
C ASP A 79 -0.88 2.48 -19.14
N LEU A 80 -0.28 1.44 -18.55
CA LEU A 80 0.08 1.45 -17.13
C LEU A 80 1.06 2.60 -16.83
N HIS A 81 0.71 3.44 -15.87
CA HIS A 81 1.56 4.49 -15.34
C HIS A 81 1.29 4.72 -13.85
N MET A 82 2.22 5.40 -13.17
CA MET A 82 1.97 5.90 -11.81
C MET A 82 0.82 6.90 -11.85
N ALA A 83 -0.13 6.78 -10.93
CA ALA A 83 -1.29 7.66 -10.90
C ALA A 83 -0.86 9.12 -10.69
N THR A 84 -1.38 9.99 -11.55
CA THR A 84 -1.10 11.43 -11.52
C THR A 84 -1.85 12.11 -10.37
N PRO A 85 -1.37 13.25 -9.85
CA PRO A 85 -2.09 14.01 -8.83
C PRO A 85 -3.54 14.34 -9.21
N GLU A 86 -3.79 14.60 -10.49
CA GLU A 86 -5.11 14.89 -11.03
C GLU A 86 -6.06 13.68 -10.93
N GLU A 87 -5.60 12.49 -11.34
CA GLU A 87 -6.39 11.25 -11.22
C GLU A 87 -6.67 10.90 -9.75
N LEU A 88 -5.70 11.13 -8.87
CA LEU A 88 -5.87 10.91 -7.44
C LEU A 88 -6.89 11.88 -6.84
N GLN A 89 -6.83 13.16 -7.20
CA GLN A 89 -7.78 14.17 -6.76
C GLN A 89 -9.20 13.84 -7.21
N GLN A 90 -9.38 13.39 -8.46
CA GLN A 90 -10.69 12.97 -8.99
C GLN A 90 -11.28 11.80 -8.21
N ALA A 91 -10.44 10.91 -7.70
CA ALA A 91 -10.86 9.79 -6.86
C ALA A 91 -10.93 10.12 -5.36
N GLY A 92 -10.67 11.37 -4.95
CA GLY A 92 -10.65 11.78 -3.55
C GLY A 92 -9.50 11.16 -2.74
N ILE A 93 -8.40 10.79 -3.40
CA ILE A 93 -7.25 10.14 -2.78
C ILE A 93 -6.13 11.16 -2.56
N VAL A 94 -5.58 11.17 -1.35
CA VAL A 94 -4.36 11.91 -1.01
C VAL A 94 -3.16 10.98 -1.16
N ALA A 95 -2.21 11.36 -2.00
CA ALA A 95 -0.95 10.62 -2.19
C ALA A 95 -0.15 10.54 -0.88
N GLY A 96 0.57 9.44 -0.67
CA GLY A 96 1.45 9.25 0.50
C GLY A 96 0.77 8.81 1.81
N PHE A 97 -0.54 9.04 1.95
CA PHE A 97 -1.32 8.71 3.17
C PHE A 97 -2.47 7.73 2.89
N THR A 98 -2.31 6.88 1.88
CA THR A 98 -3.38 5.99 1.43
C THR A 98 -3.15 4.55 1.89
N SER A 99 -4.23 3.88 2.29
CA SER A 99 -4.25 2.46 2.62
C SER A 99 -5.28 1.73 1.75
N PRO A 100 -5.24 0.39 1.65
CA PRO A 100 -6.32 -0.37 0.99
C PRO A 100 -7.65 -0.35 1.77
N ILE A 101 -7.69 0.22 2.98
CA ILE A 101 -8.85 0.19 3.86
C ILE A 101 -9.80 1.34 3.53
N GLY A 102 -11.11 1.07 3.55
CA GLY A 102 -12.15 2.09 3.34
C GLY A 102 -12.19 2.68 1.92
N LYS A 103 -11.63 1.99 0.92
CA LYS A 103 -11.60 2.44 -0.47
C LYS A 103 -12.88 2.07 -1.22
N SER A 104 -13.27 2.94 -2.16
CA SER A 104 -14.45 2.70 -3.00
C SER A 104 -14.27 1.45 -3.87
N ALA A 105 -15.38 0.86 -4.31
CA ALA A 105 -15.39 -0.31 -5.19
C ALA A 105 -14.75 -0.06 -6.56
N ASP A 106 -14.48 1.21 -6.91
CA ASP A 106 -13.94 1.63 -8.19
C ASP A 106 -12.41 1.50 -8.27
N ILE A 107 -11.73 1.31 -7.13
CA ILE A 107 -10.27 1.14 -7.07
C ILE A 107 -9.95 -0.35 -7.08
N PHE A 108 -9.10 -0.78 -8.02
CA PHE A 108 -8.61 -2.14 -8.07
C PHE A 108 -7.47 -2.33 -7.06
N ILE A 109 -7.71 -3.12 -6.01
CA ILE A 109 -6.71 -3.36 -4.96
C ILE A 109 -5.95 -4.66 -5.24
N LEU A 110 -4.62 -4.58 -5.22
CA LEU A 110 -3.72 -5.71 -5.33
C LEU A 110 -2.76 -5.72 -4.14
N ALA A 111 -2.78 -6.80 -3.35
CA ALA A 111 -1.85 -7.00 -2.26
C ALA A 111 -0.71 -7.95 -2.67
N ASP A 112 0.54 -7.50 -2.56
CA ASP A 112 1.70 -8.36 -2.79
C ASP A 112 1.77 -9.48 -1.75
N THR A 113 2.26 -10.61 -2.21
CA THR A 113 2.48 -11.79 -1.38
C THR A 113 3.49 -11.58 -0.25
N SER A 114 4.32 -10.53 -0.27
CA SER A 114 5.15 -10.12 0.87
C SER A 114 4.34 -9.82 2.13
N LEU A 115 3.11 -9.36 2.01
CA LEU A 115 2.22 -9.12 3.16
C LEU A 115 1.74 -10.43 3.81
N LYS A 116 1.99 -11.59 3.21
CA LYS A 116 1.74 -12.90 3.83
C LYS A 116 2.87 -13.35 4.76
N THR A 117 4.01 -12.64 4.75
CA THR A 117 5.21 -13.02 5.53
C THR A 117 5.13 -12.64 7.01
N GLY A 118 4.10 -11.88 7.41
CA GLY A 118 3.85 -11.45 8.79
C GLY A 118 2.39 -11.03 8.96
N ASN A 119 2.11 -10.37 10.07
CA ASN A 119 0.81 -9.77 10.41
C ASN A 119 1.01 -8.46 11.19
N ASN A 120 -0.09 -7.72 11.43
CA ASN A 120 -0.12 -6.43 12.11
C ASN A 120 0.81 -5.42 11.42
N PHE A 121 0.50 -5.10 10.15
CA PHE A 121 1.31 -4.19 9.34
C PHE A 121 0.80 -2.76 9.50
N VAL A 122 1.74 -1.86 9.79
CA VAL A 122 1.48 -0.43 9.93
C VAL A 122 1.42 0.21 8.54
N GLY A 123 0.26 0.76 8.16
CA GLY A 123 0.08 1.52 6.91
C GLY A 123 -0.45 2.93 7.17
N GLY A 124 -0.18 3.85 6.25
CA GLY A 124 -0.74 5.21 6.32
C GLY A 124 -2.20 5.25 5.89
N ALA A 125 -3.08 5.87 6.70
CA ALA A 125 -4.37 6.37 6.25
C ALA A 125 -4.36 7.90 6.24
N THR A 126 -5.43 8.52 5.72
CA THR A 126 -5.59 9.98 5.69
C THR A 126 -5.69 10.52 7.12
N GLY A 127 -4.54 10.70 7.77
CA GLY A 127 -4.38 11.30 9.10
C GLY A 127 -4.04 10.33 10.24
N LEU A 128 -4.20 9.01 10.09
CA LEU A 128 -4.03 8.02 11.16
C LEU A 128 -3.47 6.69 10.63
N ILE A 129 -2.60 6.02 11.39
CA ILE A 129 -2.07 4.69 11.05
C ILE A 129 -3.07 3.62 11.40
N ILE A 130 -3.20 2.58 10.58
CA ILE A 130 -3.97 1.39 10.92
C ILE A 130 -3.00 0.28 11.34
N ILE A 131 -3.11 -0.23 12.57
CA ILE A 131 -2.35 -1.38 13.12
C ILE A 131 -2.94 -2.72 12.65
#